data_AF-A0A6A9SXD2-F1
#
_entry.id   AF-A0A6A9SXD2-F1
#
_cell.length_a   1.000
_cell.length_b   1.000
_cell.length_c   1.000
_cell.angle_alpha   90.00
_cell.angle_beta   90.00
_cell.angle_gamma   90.00
#
_symmetry.space_group_name_H-M   'P 1'
#
loop_
_entity.id
_entity.type
_entity.pdbx_description
1 polymer ?
#
loop_
_entity_poly.entity_id
_entity_poly.type
_entity_poly.pdbx_seq_one_letter_code
_entity_poly.pdbx_strand_id
1 'polypeptide(L)'
;MEYVDLLLENVDANEVLITSDHGNAMGEYGYYGHPRWTPIKSLKEVPAVRTSATDSGEYEPSTERTEGGSNQDIEERLRDLGYL
;
A
#
# COMPACT_ATOMS: atom_id res chain seq x y z
N MET A 1 6.35 -3.08 -5.90
CA MET A 1 7.04 -1.82 -6.24
C MET A 1 6.37 -1.14 -7.42
N GLU A 2 5.81 -1.90 -8.37
CA GLU A 2 4.99 -1.39 -9.49
C GLU A 2 4.13 -0.15 -9.19
N TYR A 3 3.32 -0.15 -8.13
CA TYR A 3 2.48 1.03 -7.79
C TYR A 3 3.28 2.27 -7.34
N VAL A 4 4.45 2.07 -6.72
CA VAL A 4 5.35 3.16 -6.33
C VAL A 4 6.02 3.73 -7.57
N ASP A 5 6.46 2.86 -8.48
CA ASP A 5 7.09 3.28 -9.74
C ASP A 5 6.10 4.07 -10.60
N LEU A 6 4.88 3.56 -10.75
CA LEU A 6 3.77 4.26 -11.42
C LEU A 6 3.52 5.65 -10.81
N LEU A 7 3.54 5.78 -9.49
CA LEU A 7 3.36 7.08 -8.84
C LEU A 7 4.51 8.05 -9.15
N LEU A 8 5.75 7.57 -9.13
CA LEU A 8 6.94 8.39 -9.42
C LEU A 8 7.03 8.84 -10.88
N GLU A 9 6.40 8.09 -11.79
CA GLU A 9 6.29 8.41 -13.23
C GLU A 9 5.11 9.34 -13.56
N ASN A 10 4.30 9.74 -12.57
CA ASN A 10 3.08 10.56 -12.75
C ASN A 10 2.99 11.74 -11.77
N VAL A 11 4.13 12.15 -11.19
CA VAL A 11 4.24 13.33 -10.31
C VAL A 11 5.55 14.05 -10.60
N ASP A 12 5.52 15.37 -10.75
CA ASP A 12 6.73 16.19 -10.84
C ASP A 12 7.23 16.64 -9.47
N ALA A 13 8.40 16.13 -9.04
CA ALA A 13 9.04 16.57 -7.80
C ALA A 13 10.55 16.33 -7.80
N ASN A 14 11.32 17.39 -7.51
CA ASN A 14 12.78 17.30 -7.35
C ASN A 14 13.20 16.48 -6.11
N GLU A 15 12.36 16.43 -5.07
CA GLU A 15 12.58 15.63 -3.87
C GLU A 15 11.29 14.93 -3.46
N VAL A 16 11.37 13.62 -3.30
CA VAL A 16 10.33 12.73 -2.81
C VAL A 16 10.89 11.93 -1.64
N LEU A 17 10.16 11.93 -0.52
CA LEU A 17 10.44 11.07 0.63
C LEU A 17 9.33 10.01 0.74
N ILE A 18 9.70 8.75 0.60
CA ILE A 18 8.81 7.60 0.71
C ILE A 18 9.02 6.94 2.06
N THR A 19 7.94 6.83 2.85
CA THR A 19 7.94 6.16 4.16
C THR A 19 6.77 5.21 4.27
N SER A 20 6.88 4.22 5.16
CA SER A 20 5.71 3.47 5.62
C SER A 20 5.17 4.07 6.93
N ASP A 21 3.86 3.99 7.12
CA ASP A 21 3.17 4.44 8.33
C ASP A 21 3.47 3.54 9.55
N HIS A 22 3.67 2.23 9.32
CA HIS A 22 4.06 1.28 10.35
C HIS A 22 4.80 0.06 9.79
N GLY A 23 5.54 -0.63 10.66
CA GLY A 23 6.09 -1.96 10.35
C GLY A 23 5.06 -3.07 10.56
N ASN A 24 5.43 -4.32 10.32
CA ASN A 24 4.55 -5.47 10.52
C ASN A 24 5.33 -6.61 11.18
N ALA A 25 4.87 -7.04 12.36
CA ALA A 25 5.46 -8.14 13.09
C ALA A 25 5.16 -9.48 12.42
N MET A 26 6.17 -10.35 12.38
CA MET A 26 6.14 -11.66 11.73
C MET A 26 6.41 -12.80 12.73
N GLY A 27 6.25 -12.54 14.02
CA GLY A 27 6.46 -13.49 15.12
C GLY A 27 7.41 -12.98 16.20
N GLU A 28 7.94 -11.75 16.08
CA GLU A 28 8.81 -11.17 17.11
C GLU A 28 8.07 -11.10 18.44
N TYR A 29 8.66 -11.72 19.48
CA TYR A 29 8.06 -11.84 20.81
C TYR A 29 6.65 -12.46 20.82
N GLY A 30 6.31 -13.24 19.79
CA GLY A 30 4.98 -13.85 19.60
C GLY A 30 3.92 -12.93 18.99
N TYR A 31 4.28 -11.70 18.58
CA TYR A 31 3.36 -10.79 17.91
C TYR A 31 3.35 -11.01 16.39
N TYR A 32 2.15 -10.93 15.81
CA TYR A 32 1.92 -10.99 14.36
C TYR A 32 1.05 -9.81 13.93
N GLY A 33 1.31 -9.29 12.73
CA GLY A 33 0.58 -8.13 12.20
C GLY A 33 1.03 -6.82 12.85
N HIS A 34 0.10 -5.92 13.11
CA HIS A 34 0.37 -4.59 13.70
C HIS A 34 -0.59 -4.31 14.87
N PRO A 35 -0.52 -5.08 15.97
CA PRO A 35 -1.41 -4.91 17.12
C PRO A 35 -1.23 -3.53 17.76
N ARG A 36 -2.37 -2.86 18.03
CA ARG A 36 -2.39 -1.53 18.66
C ARG A 36 -1.66 -1.55 20.00
N TRP A 37 -1.04 -0.42 20.34
CA TRP A 37 -0.34 -0.20 21.62
C TRP A 37 0.86 -1.10 21.90
N THR A 38 1.44 -1.73 20.86
CA THR A 38 2.58 -2.63 20.99
C THR A 38 3.88 -1.87 20.69
N PRO A 39 4.75 -1.60 21.68
CA PRO A 39 5.91 -0.73 21.50
C PRO A 39 7.17 -1.49 21.03
N ILE A 40 7.04 -2.41 20.08
CA ILE A 40 8.18 -3.19 19.55
C ILE A 40 8.77 -2.54 18.29
N LYS A 41 10.06 -2.74 18.07
CA LYS A 41 10.80 -2.14 16.95
C LYS A 41 10.24 -2.55 15.59
N SER A 42 9.87 -3.81 15.41
CA SER A 42 9.32 -4.32 14.15
C SER A 42 8.02 -3.65 13.69
N LEU A 43 7.36 -2.87 14.57
CA LEU A 43 6.18 -2.06 14.22
C LEU A 43 6.48 -0.58 14.00
N LYS A 44 7.66 -0.10 14.39
CA LYS A 44 8.01 1.33 14.44
C LYS A 44 9.19 1.71 13.55
N GLU A 45 10.13 0.79 13.34
CA GLU A 45 11.22 0.97 12.40
C GLU A 45 10.68 0.70 10.99
N VAL A 46 10.61 1.76 10.18
CA VAL A 46 10.04 1.75 8.83
C VAL A 46 11.08 2.23 7.81
N PRO A 47 10.97 1.79 6.54
CA PRO A 47 11.81 2.33 5.49
C PRO A 47 11.57 3.83 5.31
N ALA A 48 12.64 4.55 5.00
CA ALA A 48 12.61 5.95 4.57
C ALA A 48 13.55 6.09 3.37
N VAL A 49 12.99 6.34 2.19
CA VAL A 49 13.74 6.41 0.92
C VAL A 49 13.58 7.80 0.34
N ARG A 50 14.70 8.45 0.03
CA ARG A 50 14.73 9.74 -0.68
C ARG A 50 15.02 9.51 -2.16
N THR A 51 14.23 10.14 -3.01
CA THR A 51 14.34 10.05 -4.48
C THR A 51 13.78 11.32 -5.14
N SER A 52 13.63 11.33 -6.45
CA SER A 52 12.90 12.32 -7.25
C SER A 52 11.82 11.65 -8.09
N ALA A 53 10.93 12.45 -8.68
CA ALA A 53 9.84 12.00 -9.55
C ALA A 53 9.72 12.93 -10.77
N THR A 54 9.23 12.40 -11.88
CA THR A 54 8.98 13.17 -13.10
C THR A 54 7.69 12.64 -13.72
N ASP A 55 6.75 13.55 -13.99
CA ASP A 55 5.51 13.21 -14.66
C ASP A 55 5.77 12.95 -16.15
N SER A 56 5.52 11.70 -16.57
CA SER A 56 5.62 11.26 -17.95
C SER A 56 4.41 11.68 -18.80
N GLY A 57 3.27 11.95 -18.17
CA GLY A 57 2.00 12.19 -18.84
C GLY A 57 1.40 10.95 -19.51
N GLU A 58 1.89 9.75 -19.22
CA GLU A 58 1.47 8.50 -19.87
C GLU A 58 0.31 7.80 -19.15
N TYR A 59 -0.04 8.19 -17.92
CA TYR A 59 -1.11 7.57 -17.15
C TYR A 59 -2.05 8.62 -16.52
N GLU A 60 -3.34 8.50 -16.85
CA GLU A 60 -4.41 9.29 -16.22
C GLU A 60 -5.20 8.36 -15.29
N PRO A 61 -5.19 8.59 -13.96
CA PRO A 61 -5.94 7.76 -13.03
C PRO A 61 -7.44 7.96 -13.19
N SER A 62 -8.20 6.85 -13.13
CA SER A 62 -9.65 6.96 -13.00
C SER A 62 -10.01 7.54 -11.64
N THR A 63 -10.71 8.67 -11.62
CA THR A 63 -11.25 9.29 -10.41
C THR A 63 -12.69 8.88 -10.13
N GLU A 64 -13.29 8.10 -11.04
CA GLU A 64 -14.61 7.55 -10.81
C GLU A 64 -14.55 6.59 -9.62
N ARG A 65 -15.33 6.90 -8.60
CA ARG A 65 -15.57 5.97 -7.51
C ARG A 65 -16.28 4.77 -8.13
N THR A 66 -15.62 3.61 -8.11
CA THR A 66 -16.33 2.34 -8.30
C THR A 66 -17.39 2.27 -7.20
N GLU A 67 -18.65 2.53 -7.56
CA GLU A 67 -19.76 2.16 -6.69
C GLU A 67 -19.60 0.67 -6.37
N GLY A 68 -19.89 0.29 -5.13
CA GLY A 68 -19.47 -0.97 -4.51
C GLY A 68 -19.45 -2.16 -5.48
N GLY A 69 -18.37 -2.95 -5.39
CA GLY A 69 -18.05 -4.03 -6.31
C GLY A 69 -19.29 -4.79 -6.77
N SER A 70 -19.31 -5.08 -8.08
CA SER A 70 -20.42 -5.78 -8.70
C SER A 70 -20.75 -7.06 -7.90
N ASN A 71 -21.95 -7.59 -8.02
CA ASN A 71 -22.29 -8.83 -7.35
C ASN A 71 -21.31 -9.98 -7.73
N GLN A 72 -20.70 -9.89 -8.92
CA GLN A 72 -19.63 -10.80 -9.36
C GLN A 72 -18.34 -10.58 -8.55
N ASP A 73 -17.94 -9.34 -8.29
CA ASP A 73 -16.74 -9.02 -7.49
C ASP A 73 -16.89 -9.53 -6.04
N ILE A 74 -18.11 -9.51 -5.52
CA ILE A 74 -18.43 -10.05 -4.20
C ILE A 74 -18.33 -11.57 -4.20
N GLU A 75 -18.93 -12.24 -5.19
CA GLU A 75 -18.86 -13.71 -5.31
C GLU A 75 -17.43 -14.21 -5.52
N GLU A 76 -16.65 -13.54 -6.36
CA GLU A 76 -15.24 -13.87 -6.60
C GLU A 76 -14.42 -13.73 -5.32
N ARG A 77 -14.58 -12.61 -4.61
CA ARG A 77 -13.95 -12.40 -3.30
C ARG A 77 -14.37 -13.45 -2.27
N LEU A 78 -15.65 -13.84 -2.25
CA LEU A 78 -16.14 -14.87 -1.34
C LEU A 78 -15.56 -16.26 -1.69
N ARG A 79 -15.39 -16.57 -2.97
CA ARG A 79 -14.73 -17.81 -3.43
C ARG A 79 -13.26 -17.84 -3.04
N ASP A 80 -12.52 -16.75 -3.22
CA ASP A 80 -11.11 -16.66 -2.84
C ASP A 80 -10.91 -16.83 -1.32
N LEU A 81 -11.91 -16.41 -0.54
CA LEU A 81 -11.96 -16.59 0.91
C LEU A 81 -12.51 -17.97 1.33
N GLY A 82 -13.00 -18.79 0.40
CA GLY A 82 -13.50 -20.14 0.63
C GLY A 82 -14.94 -20.23 1.15
N TYR A 83 -15.75 -19.17 0.97
CA TYR A 83 -17.17 -19.15 1.37
C TYR A 83 -18.13 -19.67 0.27
N LEU A 84 -17.64 -19.80 -0.98
CA LEU A 84 -18.38 -20.30 -2.15
C LEU A 84 -17.58 -21.37 -2.91
#